data_AF-A0AAW2JWR9-F1
#
_entry.id   AF-A0AAW2JWR9-F1
#
_cell.length_a   1.000
_cell.length_b   1.000
_cell.length_c   1.000
_cell.angle_alpha   90.00
_cell.angle_beta   90.00
_cell.angle_gamma   90.00
#
_symmetry.space_group_name_H-M   'P 1'
#
loop_
_entity.id
_entity.type
_entity.pdbx_description
1 polymer ?
#
loop_
_entity_poly.entity_id
_entity_poly.type
_entity_poly.pdbx_seq_one_letter_code
_entity_poly.pdbx_strand_id
1 'polypeptide(L)'
;MANHIMAPSTGRNFPAKLTKQVVLCSLIAAFGGLMFGYDIGISEAQSEGGNNYCKYDNQLLQLFTSSLYLAAVVCSWAAAFCCKKFGRKRTMQMAAAFFLVGVVLNAASVNLYMLIAGRICLGAGIGFGNQAVPLFISEIAPAQYRGGLNVCFQMLITIGILIANVVNYFTSKIHPYGWRISLGGAGFPAIFLGLGSLLIVETPTSLIERGKTEEGIKALKTTRGVEDVQKSMRK
;
A
#
# COMPACT_ATOMS: atom_id res chain seq x y z
N MET A 1 -22.54 -52.11 -12.76
CA MET A 1 -22.23 -51.67 -11.38
C MET A 1 -21.63 -50.26 -11.48
N ALA A 2 -22.25 -49.29 -10.78
CA ALA A 2 -21.88 -47.87 -10.56
C ALA A 2 -21.61 -47.01 -11.82
N ASN A 3 -22.46 -46.10 -12.32
CA ASN A 3 -23.33 -45.05 -11.75
C ASN A 3 -22.62 -43.95 -10.92
N HIS A 4 -22.49 -42.76 -11.56
CA HIS A 4 -22.51 -41.38 -11.03
C HIS A 4 -21.51 -41.00 -9.92
N ILE A 5 -20.86 -39.84 -9.90
CA ILE A 5 -21.44 -38.48 -9.95
C ILE A 5 -20.45 -37.53 -10.65
N MET A 6 -20.78 -37.09 -11.87
CA MET A 6 -20.29 -35.79 -12.37
C MET A 6 -20.95 -34.71 -11.51
N ALA A 7 -20.18 -34.03 -10.68
CA ALA A 7 -20.66 -32.81 -10.02
C ALA A 7 -21.00 -31.80 -11.12
N PRO A 8 -22.22 -31.23 -11.15
CA PRO A 8 -22.54 -30.20 -12.13
C PRO A 8 -21.67 -28.99 -11.82
N SER A 9 -20.76 -28.65 -12.72
CA SER A 9 -20.12 -27.35 -12.75
C SER A 9 -21.19 -26.31 -13.07
N THR A 10 -21.97 -25.91 -12.06
CA THR A 10 -22.74 -24.66 -12.11
C THR A 10 -21.74 -23.51 -12.09
N GLY A 11 -21.07 -23.31 -13.22
CA GLY A 11 -20.38 -22.09 -13.60
C GLY A 11 -21.43 -21.01 -13.78
N ARG A 12 -21.98 -20.50 -12.67
CA ARG A 12 -22.71 -19.24 -12.68
C ARG A 12 -21.67 -18.17 -12.95
N ASN A 13 -21.51 -17.83 -14.23
CA ASN A 13 -20.92 -16.58 -14.69
C ASN A 13 -21.74 -15.44 -14.10
N PHE A 14 -21.44 -15.07 -12.85
CA PHE A 14 -21.88 -13.79 -12.33
C PHE A 14 -21.17 -12.74 -13.18
N PRO A 15 -21.89 -11.91 -13.96
CA PRO A 15 -21.28 -10.81 -14.67
C PRO A 15 -20.84 -9.82 -13.60
N ALA A 16 -19.64 -10.01 -13.08
CA ALA A 16 -19.09 -9.14 -12.08
C ALA A 16 -18.70 -7.86 -12.80
N LYS A 17 -19.67 -6.94 -12.91
CA LYS A 17 -19.45 -5.62 -13.48
C LYS A 17 -18.32 -4.97 -12.68
N LEU A 18 -17.27 -4.54 -13.37
CA LEU A 18 -16.21 -3.73 -12.80
C LEU A 18 -16.84 -2.36 -12.46
N THR A 19 -17.41 -2.24 -11.27
CA THR A 19 -18.07 -1.00 -10.87
C THR A 19 -17.04 0.12 -10.86
N LYS A 20 -17.40 1.32 -11.33
CA LYS A 20 -16.53 2.50 -11.34
C LYS A 20 -15.85 2.75 -9.98
N GLN A 21 -16.53 2.39 -8.91
CA GLN A 21 -16.04 2.49 -7.54
C GLN A 21 -14.92 1.48 -7.21
N VAL A 22 -14.96 0.25 -7.75
CA VAL A 22 -13.87 -0.74 -7.62
C VAL A 22 -12.62 -0.24 -8.35
N VAL A 23 -12.79 0.33 -9.54
CA VAL A 23 -11.70 0.92 -10.31
C VAL A 23 -11.11 2.11 -9.56
N LEU A 24 -11.93 3.01 -9.04
CA LEU A 24 -11.48 4.17 -8.28
C LEU A 24 -10.73 3.76 -7.00
N CYS A 25 -11.30 2.85 -6.21
CA CYS A 25 -10.66 2.31 -5.02
C CYS A 25 -9.35 1.58 -5.36
N SER A 26 -9.33 0.82 -6.46
CA SER A 26 -8.13 0.15 -6.93
C SER A 26 -7.08 1.13 -7.38
N LEU A 27 -7.43 2.23 -8.06
CA LEU A 27 -6.52 3.29 -8.47
C LEU A 27 -5.91 4.00 -7.25
N ILE A 28 -6.72 4.37 -6.27
CA ILE A 28 -6.23 5.00 -5.03
C ILE A 28 -5.31 4.04 -4.27
N ALA A 29 -5.69 2.78 -4.15
CA ALA A 29 -4.86 1.72 -3.56
C ALA A 29 -3.53 1.53 -4.35
N ALA A 30 -3.62 1.59 -5.68
CA ALA A 30 -2.50 1.55 -6.62
C ALA A 30 -1.49 2.68 -6.41
N PHE A 31 -1.95 3.91 -6.14
CA PHE A 31 -1.07 5.02 -5.79
C PHE A 31 -0.27 4.77 -4.50
N GLY A 32 -0.81 3.95 -3.58
CA GLY A 32 -0.04 3.47 -2.43
C GLY A 32 1.15 2.61 -2.86
N GLY A 33 0.99 1.76 -3.88
CA GLY A 33 2.08 0.99 -4.46
C GLY A 33 3.16 1.87 -5.08
N LEU A 34 2.76 2.90 -5.82
CA LEU A 34 3.69 3.90 -6.38
C LEU A 34 4.48 4.63 -5.28
N MET A 35 3.81 5.02 -4.20
CA MET A 35 4.46 5.64 -3.04
C MET A 35 5.52 4.71 -2.41
N PHE A 36 5.19 3.43 -2.22
CA PHE A 36 6.13 2.44 -1.67
C PHE A 36 7.32 2.23 -2.59
N GLY A 37 7.08 2.06 -3.89
CA GLY A 37 8.14 1.91 -4.89
C GLY A 37 9.06 3.14 -4.95
N TYR A 38 8.49 4.33 -4.81
CA TYR A 38 9.25 5.58 -4.82
C TYR A 38 10.21 5.69 -3.62
N ASP A 39 9.77 5.36 -2.40
CA ASP A 39 10.65 5.40 -1.21
C ASP A 39 11.75 4.34 -1.26
N ILE A 40 11.44 3.14 -1.75
CA ILE A 40 12.44 2.08 -1.97
C ILE A 40 13.50 2.57 -2.95
N GLY A 41 13.08 3.05 -4.13
CA GLY A 41 13.99 3.49 -5.18
C GLY A 41 14.86 4.68 -4.75
N ILE A 42 14.33 5.64 -4.00
CA ILE A 42 15.15 6.77 -3.48
C ILE A 42 16.17 6.29 -2.44
N SER A 43 15.77 5.36 -1.59
CA SER A 43 16.65 4.86 -0.52
C SER A 43 17.82 4.06 -1.10
N GLU A 44 17.58 3.27 -2.15
CA GLU A 44 18.62 2.58 -2.93
C GLU A 44 19.52 3.57 -3.68
N ALA A 45 18.93 4.59 -4.30
CA ALA A 45 19.66 5.65 -4.99
C ALA A 45 20.63 6.45 -4.07
N GLN A 46 20.21 6.75 -2.84
CA GLN A 46 21.04 7.46 -1.87
C GLN A 46 22.21 6.62 -1.36
N SER A 47 22.10 5.29 -1.35
CA SER A 47 23.22 4.44 -0.98
C SER A 47 24.29 4.34 -2.08
N GLU A 48 23.94 4.57 -3.35
CA GLU A 48 24.88 4.50 -4.49
C GLU A 48 25.54 5.86 -4.87
N GLY A 49 24.97 6.99 -4.44
CA GLY A 49 25.31 8.34 -4.93
C GLY A 49 26.65 8.97 -4.51
N GLY A 50 27.70 8.20 -4.21
CA GLY A 50 29.00 8.76 -3.84
C GLY A 50 30.18 7.93 -4.34
N ASN A 51 30.96 8.49 -5.27
CA ASN A 51 32.29 8.01 -5.67
C ASN A 51 33.29 8.07 -4.50
N ASN A 52 33.11 7.17 -3.54
CA ASN A 52 34.01 6.80 -2.46
C ASN A 52 33.68 5.35 -2.03
N TYR A 53 33.62 4.45 -3.01
CA TYR A 53 33.28 3.02 -2.88
C TYR A 53 34.25 2.20 -1.97
N CYS A 54 35.14 2.83 -1.21
CA CYS A 54 36.04 2.21 -0.23
C CYS A 54 35.86 2.72 1.22
N LYS A 55 34.69 3.23 1.59
CA LYS A 55 34.35 3.50 3.00
C LYS A 55 32.99 2.90 3.40
N TYR A 56 32.77 1.65 2.99
CA TYR A 56 31.68 0.76 3.42
C TYR A 56 31.87 0.24 4.87
N ASP A 57 32.50 1.02 5.75
CA ASP A 57 32.87 0.64 7.12
C ASP A 57 32.13 1.48 8.19
N ASN A 58 31.02 2.12 7.81
CA ASN A 58 30.17 2.85 8.75
C ASN A 58 28.90 2.05 9.01
N GLN A 59 28.87 1.34 10.14
CA GLN A 59 27.68 0.72 10.73
C GLN A 59 26.45 1.64 10.67
N LEU A 60 26.65 2.96 10.75
CA LEU A 60 25.61 3.99 10.67
C LEU A 60 24.76 3.97 9.38
N LEU A 61 25.36 3.76 8.20
CA LEU A 61 24.60 3.79 6.93
C LEU A 61 23.84 2.47 6.69
N GLN A 62 24.43 1.35 7.14
CA GLN A 62 23.72 0.07 7.20
C GLN A 62 22.58 0.09 8.21
N LEU A 63 22.79 0.69 9.39
CA LEU A 63 21.76 0.86 10.41
C LEU A 63 20.64 1.79 9.92
N PHE A 64 20.99 2.81 9.13
CA PHE A 64 20.03 3.66 8.44
C PHE A 64 19.11 2.88 7.51
N THR A 65 19.66 2.07 6.60
CA THR A 65 18.88 1.31 5.61
C THR A 65 18.09 0.17 6.27
N SER A 66 18.72 -0.57 7.20
CA SER A 66 18.09 -1.72 7.87
C SER A 66 17.00 -1.31 8.87
N SER A 67 17.08 -0.13 9.47
CA SER A 67 16.07 0.36 10.43
C SER A 67 14.67 0.46 9.82
N LEU A 68 14.57 0.87 8.54
CA LEU A 68 13.30 0.94 7.81
C LEU A 68 12.67 -0.45 7.65
N TYR A 69 13.47 -1.43 7.20
CA TYR A 69 12.98 -2.79 6.99
C TYR A 69 12.63 -3.48 8.31
N LEU A 70 13.43 -3.30 9.35
CA LEU A 70 13.13 -3.80 10.70
C LEU A 70 11.82 -3.21 11.23
N ALA A 71 11.64 -1.89 11.10
CA ALA A 71 10.40 -1.24 11.48
C ALA A 71 9.21 -1.78 10.67
N ALA A 72 9.36 -1.97 9.36
CA ALA A 72 8.31 -2.50 8.50
C ALA A 72 7.90 -3.93 8.90
N VAL A 73 8.84 -4.80 9.27
CA VAL A 73 8.54 -6.17 9.74
C VAL A 73 7.73 -6.13 11.03
N VAL A 74 8.19 -5.37 12.03
CA VAL A 74 7.50 -5.26 13.33
C VAL A 74 6.10 -4.64 13.14
N CYS A 75 6.00 -3.58 12.34
CA CYS A 75 4.74 -2.93 12.05
C CYS A 75 3.80 -3.79 11.21
N SER A 76 4.30 -4.70 10.36
CA SER A 76 3.45 -5.62 9.58
C SER A 76 2.64 -6.55 10.49
N TRP A 77 3.22 -6.99 11.62
CA TRP A 77 2.50 -7.81 12.58
C TRP A 77 1.40 -7.00 13.29
N ALA A 78 1.72 -5.77 13.70
CA ALA A 78 0.74 -4.82 14.26
C ALA A 78 -0.36 -4.47 13.23
N ALA A 79 0.00 -4.36 11.96
CA ALA A 79 -0.92 -4.08 10.85
C ALA A 79 -1.93 -5.20 10.65
N ALA A 80 -1.50 -6.46 10.74
CA ALA A 80 -2.41 -7.61 10.66
C ALA A 80 -3.46 -7.57 11.78
N PHE A 81 -3.05 -7.24 13.00
CA PHE A 81 -3.99 -7.08 14.13
C PHE A 81 -4.92 -5.88 13.93
N CYS A 82 -4.38 -4.73 13.50
CA CYS A 82 -5.19 -3.53 13.27
C CYS A 82 -6.20 -3.73 12.12
N CYS A 83 -5.84 -4.47 11.07
CA CYS A 83 -6.76 -4.76 9.95
C CYS A 83 -7.97 -5.56 10.41
N LYS A 84 -7.77 -6.51 11.34
CA LYS A 84 -8.85 -7.30 11.95
C LYS A 84 -9.71 -6.46 12.90
N LYS A 85 -9.10 -5.62 13.75
CA LYS A 85 -9.82 -4.88 14.81
C LYS A 85 -10.45 -3.57 14.35
N PHE A 86 -9.70 -2.76 13.58
CA PHE A 86 -10.09 -1.41 13.18
C PHE A 86 -10.59 -1.30 11.73
N GLY A 87 -10.43 -2.37 10.95
CA GLY A 87 -10.81 -2.44 9.55
C GLY A 87 -9.75 -1.92 8.58
N ARG A 88 -9.89 -2.28 7.30
CA ARG A 88 -8.85 -2.07 6.27
C ARG A 88 -8.70 -0.60 5.86
N LYS A 89 -9.79 0.17 5.88
CA LYS A 89 -9.78 1.62 5.58
C LYS A 89 -8.96 2.39 6.61
N ARG A 90 -9.21 2.14 7.91
CA ARG A 90 -8.49 2.84 8.99
C ARG A 90 -7.01 2.47 9.02
N THR A 91 -6.65 1.22 8.70
CA THR A 91 -5.23 0.85 8.62
C THR A 91 -4.51 1.52 7.44
N MET A 92 -5.17 1.68 6.29
CA MET A 92 -4.63 2.49 5.18
C MET A 92 -4.44 3.96 5.57
N GLN A 93 -5.40 4.54 6.32
CA GLN A 93 -5.28 5.91 6.81
C GLN A 93 -4.13 6.07 7.81
N MET A 94 -3.97 5.12 8.73
CA MET A 94 -2.83 5.08 9.65
C MET A 94 -1.50 4.95 8.88
N ALA A 95 -1.46 4.12 7.85
CA ALA A 95 -0.28 3.98 6.99
C ALA A 95 0.11 5.31 6.34
N ALA A 96 -0.85 6.01 5.74
CA ALA A 96 -0.63 7.32 5.13
C ALA A 96 -0.20 8.38 6.16
N ALA A 97 -0.77 8.37 7.36
CA ALA A 97 -0.40 9.29 8.43
C ALA A 97 1.04 9.07 8.92
N PHE A 98 1.43 7.82 9.20
CA PHE A 98 2.81 7.49 9.58
C PHE A 98 3.81 7.83 8.48
N PHE A 99 3.43 7.60 7.22
CA PHE A 99 4.26 7.93 6.08
C PHE A 99 4.44 9.45 5.92
N LEU A 100 3.37 10.25 6.04
CA LEU A 100 3.45 11.71 5.99
C LEU A 100 4.34 12.27 7.10
N VAL A 101 4.17 11.79 8.33
CA VAL A 101 5.03 12.18 9.46
C VAL A 101 6.49 11.80 9.17
N GLY A 102 6.73 10.61 8.63
CA GLY A 102 8.06 10.17 8.22
C GLY A 102 8.70 11.06 7.14
N VAL A 103 7.95 11.45 6.11
CA VAL A 103 8.43 12.37 5.05
C VAL A 103 8.76 13.73 5.64
N VAL A 104 7.88 14.30 6.47
CA VAL A 104 8.09 15.61 7.10
C VAL A 104 9.34 15.59 8.00
N LEU A 105 9.51 14.53 8.80
CA LEU A 105 10.70 14.36 9.65
C LEU A 105 11.98 14.24 8.82
N ASN A 106 11.96 13.49 7.72
CA ASN A 106 13.11 13.37 6.83
C ASN A 106 13.42 14.69 6.10
N ALA A 107 12.41 15.41 5.62
CA ALA A 107 12.57 16.69 4.93
C ALA A 107 13.08 17.81 5.86
N ALA A 108 12.61 17.84 7.11
CA ALA A 108 13.03 18.80 8.14
C ALA A 108 14.30 18.37 8.89
N SER A 109 14.87 17.21 8.56
CA SER A 109 16.00 16.66 9.30
C SER A 109 17.24 17.56 9.22
N VAL A 110 17.75 17.91 10.41
CA VAL A 110 19.02 18.62 10.63
C VAL A 110 20.03 17.76 11.41
N ASN A 111 19.54 16.72 12.10
CA ASN A 111 20.33 15.78 12.90
C ASN A 111 20.10 14.33 12.44
N LEU A 112 21.14 13.49 12.54
CA LEU A 112 21.12 12.10 12.09
C LEU A 112 20.07 11.25 12.82
N TYR A 113 19.86 11.48 14.11
CA TYR A 113 18.82 10.81 14.91
C TYR A 113 17.40 11.09 14.41
N MET A 114 17.14 12.29 13.91
CA MET A 114 15.84 12.69 13.36
C MET A 114 15.58 12.01 12.00
N LEU A 115 16.65 11.76 11.23
CA LEU A 115 16.61 10.99 9.99
C LEU A 115 16.28 9.51 10.26
N ILE A 116 16.90 8.89 11.27
CA ILE A 116 16.59 7.51 11.69
C ILE A 116 15.15 7.43 12.20
N ALA A 117 14.71 8.36 13.04
CA ALA A 117 13.32 8.40 13.51
C ALA A 117 12.32 8.54 12.35
N GLY A 118 12.62 9.40 11.37
CA GLY A 118 11.83 9.52 10.14
C GLY A 118 11.76 8.22 9.35
N ARG A 119 12.86 7.48 9.23
CA ARG A 119 12.90 6.17 8.55
C ARG A 119 12.11 5.09 9.26
N ILE A 120 12.12 5.06 10.59
CA ILE A 120 11.28 4.15 11.37
C ILE A 120 9.79 4.46 11.12
N CYS A 121 9.40 5.75 11.08
CA CYS A 121 8.04 6.16 10.75
C CYS A 121 7.65 5.81 9.30
N LEU A 122 8.54 6.01 8.33
CA LEU A 122 8.31 5.59 6.94
C LEU A 122 8.15 4.07 6.83
N GLY A 123 9.03 3.31 7.49
CA GLY A 123 8.96 1.84 7.56
C GLY A 123 7.65 1.36 8.18
N ALA A 124 7.16 2.04 9.22
CA ALA A 124 5.84 1.77 9.77
C ALA A 124 4.73 1.97 8.72
N GLY A 125 4.73 3.12 8.03
CA GLY A 125 3.79 3.41 6.95
C GLY A 125 3.79 2.34 5.84
N ILE A 126 4.99 1.92 5.41
CA ILE A 126 5.16 0.86 4.41
C ILE A 126 4.63 -0.49 4.93
N GLY A 127 4.94 -0.86 6.17
CA GLY A 127 4.47 -2.11 6.78
C GLY A 127 2.94 -2.18 6.89
N PHE A 128 2.31 -1.10 7.37
CA PHE A 128 0.84 -1.02 7.45
C PHE A 128 0.19 -1.04 6.06
N GLY A 129 0.76 -0.30 5.13
CA GLY A 129 0.26 -0.19 3.76
C GLY A 129 0.38 -1.48 2.97
N ASN A 130 1.55 -2.13 2.98
CA ASN A 130 1.79 -3.35 2.22
C ASN A 130 0.96 -4.56 2.73
N GLN A 131 0.57 -4.56 4.00
CA GLN A 131 -0.39 -5.55 4.52
C GLN A 131 -1.85 -5.19 4.17
N ALA A 132 -2.24 -3.93 4.34
CA ALA A 132 -3.63 -3.52 4.17
C ALA A 132 -4.07 -3.44 2.70
N VAL A 133 -3.19 -2.96 1.80
CA VAL A 133 -3.55 -2.64 0.41
C VAL A 133 -3.87 -3.88 -0.43
N PRO A 134 -3.01 -4.92 -0.52
CA PRO A 134 -3.33 -6.12 -1.25
C PRO A 134 -4.57 -6.81 -0.68
N LEU A 135 -4.71 -6.84 0.66
CA LEU A 135 -5.87 -7.41 1.33
C LEU A 135 -7.16 -6.70 0.93
N PHE A 136 -7.15 -5.36 0.98
CA PHE A 136 -8.26 -4.49 0.60
C PHE A 136 -8.69 -4.70 -0.86
N ILE A 137 -7.73 -4.70 -1.79
CA ILE A 137 -7.99 -4.98 -3.22
C ILE A 137 -8.61 -6.36 -3.37
N SER A 138 -8.07 -7.35 -2.66
CA SER A 138 -8.51 -8.74 -2.75
C SER A 138 -9.93 -8.98 -2.21
N GLU A 139 -10.40 -8.15 -1.28
CA GLU A 139 -11.74 -8.19 -0.68
C GLU A 139 -12.80 -7.48 -1.53
N ILE A 140 -12.40 -6.44 -2.27
CA ILE A 140 -13.31 -5.68 -3.16
C ILE A 140 -13.33 -6.26 -4.58
N ALA A 141 -12.24 -6.90 -4.99
CA ALA A 141 -12.10 -7.41 -6.35
C ALA A 141 -13.12 -8.52 -6.66
N PRO A 142 -13.71 -8.51 -7.86
CA PRO A 142 -14.50 -9.63 -8.35
C PRO A 142 -13.62 -10.87 -8.53
N ALA A 143 -14.18 -12.06 -8.26
CA ALA A 143 -13.43 -13.31 -8.20
C ALA A 143 -12.59 -13.62 -9.46
N GLN A 144 -13.04 -13.17 -10.64
CA GLN A 144 -12.35 -13.35 -11.92
C GLN A 144 -11.12 -12.44 -12.11
N TYR A 145 -11.13 -11.22 -11.54
CA TYR A 145 -10.08 -10.21 -11.74
C TYR A 145 -9.21 -9.96 -10.50
N ARG A 146 -9.43 -10.72 -9.42
CA ARG A 146 -8.68 -10.60 -8.15
C ARG A 146 -7.16 -10.69 -8.35
N GLY A 147 -6.70 -11.62 -9.19
CA GLY A 147 -5.28 -11.74 -9.53
C GLY A 147 -4.76 -10.54 -10.31
N GLY A 148 -5.49 -10.11 -11.34
CA GLY A 148 -5.09 -8.98 -12.20
C GLY A 148 -4.92 -7.67 -11.42
N LEU A 149 -5.84 -7.36 -10.50
CA LEU A 149 -5.76 -6.14 -9.69
C LEU A 149 -4.56 -6.17 -8.72
N ASN A 150 -4.19 -7.34 -8.19
CA ASN A 150 -2.99 -7.47 -7.37
C ASN A 150 -1.71 -7.31 -8.19
N VAL A 151 -1.70 -7.83 -9.43
CA VAL A 151 -0.59 -7.60 -10.36
C VAL A 151 -0.46 -6.12 -10.73
N CYS A 152 -1.57 -5.39 -10.91
CA CYS A 152 -1.55 -3.95 -11.13
C CYS A 152 -0.91 -3.18 -9.96
N PHE A 153 -1.17 -3.59 -8.72
CA PHE A 153 -0.52 -3.01 -7.54
C PHE A 153 1.00 -3.22 -7.59
N GLN A 154 1.45 -4.45 -7.89
CA GLN A 154 2.88 -4.75 -8.03
C GLN A 154 3.54 -3.98 -9.18
N MET A 155 2.85 -3.84 -10.31
CA MET A 155 3.32 -3.07 -11.47
C MET A 155 3.51 -1.59 -11.12
N LEU A 156 2.69 -1.03 -10.25
CA LEU A 156 2.86 0.36 -9.81
C LEU A 156 3.99 0.56 -8.81
N ILE A 157 4.31 -0.46 -8.00
CA ILE A 157 5.53 -0.46 -7.19
C ILE A 157 6.74 -0.36 -8.12
N THR A 158 6.81 -1.17 -9.17
CA THR A 158 7.95 -1.13 -10.11
C THR A 158 8.01 0.19 -10.89
N ILE A 159 6.87 0.74 -11.29
CA ILE A 159 6.81 2.09 -11.89
C ILE A 159 7.28 3.15 -10.89
N GLY A 160 6.92 3.05 -9.60
CA GLY A 160 7.39 3.94 -8.55
C GLY A 160 8.91 3.92 -8.39
N ILE A 161 9.52 2.73 -8.42
CA ILE A 161 10.99 2.56 -8.39
C ILE A 161 11.63 3.22 -9.63
N LEU A 162 11.05 3.02 -10.82
CA LEU A 162 11.55 3.66 -12.05
C LEU A 162 11.50 5.19 -11.96
N ILE A 163 10.38 5.74 -11.49
CA ILE A 163 10.22 7.19 -11.30
C ILE A 163 11.24 7.71 -10.27
N ALA A 164 11.45 6.99 -9.17
CA ALA A 164 12.46 7.37 -8.17
C ALA A 164 13.87 7.42 -8.77
N ASN A 165 14.24 6.46 -9.61
CA ASN A 165 15.54 6.47 -10.29
C ASN A 165 15.69 7.65 -11.26
N VAL A 166 14.63 8.00 -12.01
CA VAL A 166 14.61 9.18 -12.88
C VAL A 166 14.74 10.46 -12.06
N VAL A 167 13.95 10.60 -10.99
CA VAL A 167 14.03 11.76 -10.08
C VAL A 167 15.43 11.86 -9.47
N ASN A 168 16.03 10.74 -9.06
CA ASN A 168 17.39 10.73 -8.54
C ASN A 168 18.41 11.22 -9.58
N TYR A 169 18.31 10.76 -10.83
CA TYR A 169 19.19 11.21 -11.91
C TYR A 169 19.11 12.74 -12.13
N PHE A 170 17.90 13.31 -12.11
CA PHE A 170 17.73 14.78 -12.20
C PHE A 170 18.22 15.50 -10.95
N THR A 171 18.00 14.90 -9.78
CA THR A 171 18.37 15.44 -8.49
C THR A 171 19.89 15.48 -8.30
N SER A 172 20.62 14.49 -8.83
CA SER A 172 22.08 14.43 -8.80
C SER A 172 22.72 15.63 -9.54
N LYS A 173 22.02 16.24 -10.51
CA LYS A 173 22.47 17.45 -11.21
C LYS A 173 22.22 18.75 -10.43
N ILE A 174 21.47 18.72 -9.33
CA ILE A 174 21.13 19.90 -8.50
C ILE A 174 21.84 19.79 -7.13
N HIS A 175 23.08 20.26 -7.06
CA HIS A 175 23.76 20.53 -5.79
C HIS A 175 23.35 21.93 -5.28
N PRO A 176 23.07 22.19 -3.98
CA PRO A 176 23.24 21.37 -2.76
C PRO A 176 21.95 20.86 -2.07
N TYR A 177 20.74 21.15 -2.60
CA TYR A 177 19.46 20.76 -1.98
C TYR A 177 18.78 19.53 -2.59
N GLY A 178 19.41 18.86 -3.56
CA GLY A 178 18.79 17.78 -4.32
C GLY A 178 18.17 16.67 -3.45
N TRP A 179 18.91 16.15 -2.47
CA TRP A 179 18.44 15.04 -1.64
C TRP A 179 17.12 15.36 -0.89
N ARG A 180 16.93 16.63 -0.46
CA ARG A 180 15.69 17.08 0.18
C ARG A 180 14.52 17.16 -0.79
N ILE A 181 14.77 17.56 -2.03
CA ILE A 181 13.75 17.62 -3.09
C ILE A 181 13.32 16.21 -3.48
N SER A 182 14.26 15.27 -3.58
CA SER A 182 13.97 13.86 -3.87
C SER A 182 13.11 13.22 -2.77
N LEU A 183 13.50 13.37 -1.50
CA LEU A 183 12.72 12.91 -0.33
C LEU A 183 11.38 13.64 -0.18
N GLY A 184 11.35 14.95 -0.40
CA GLY A 184 10.13 15.75 -0.35
C GLY A 184 9.13 15.37 -1.45
N GLY A 185 9.62 14.92 -2.60
CA GLY A 185 8.81 14.38 -3.69
C GLY A 185 7.97 13.16 -3.27
N ALA A 186 8.42 12.39 -2.25
CA ALA A 186 7.65 11.28 -1.69
C ALA A 186 6.39 11.76 -0.94
N GLY A 187 6.35 13.03 -0.53
CA GLY A 187 5.20 13.64 0.12
C GLY A 187 4.00 13.79 -0.80
N PHE A 188 4.21 14.02 -2.10
CA PHE A 188 3.12 14.18 -3.07
C PHE A 188 2.23 12.92 -3.19
N PRO A 189 2.76 11.71 -3.48
CA PRO A 189 1.96 10.50 -3.52
C PRO A 189 1.39 10.12 -2.15
N ALA A 190 2.06 10.49 -1.04
CA ALA A 190 1.55 10.26 0.31
C ALA A 190 0.32 11.12 0.65
N ILE A 191 0.32 12.40 0.26
CA ILE A 191 -0.85 13.29 0.43
C ILE A 191 -1.99 12.78 -0.44
N PHE A 192 -1.70 12.38 -1.68
CA PHE A 192 -2.71 11.83 -2.58
C PHE A 192 -3.34 10.56 -2.03
N LEU A 193 -2.54 9.64 -1.47
CA LEU A 193 -3.04 8.45 -0.79
C LEU A 193 -3.83 8.80 0.47
N GLY A 194 -3.35 9.76 1.27
CA GLY A 194 -4.04 10.22 2.48
C GLY A 194 -5.43 10.77 2.17
N LEU A 195 -5.54 11.69 1.23
CA LEU A 195 -6.81 12.25 0.77
C LEU A 195 -7.69 11.20 0.09
N GLY A 196 -7.10 10.37 -0.78
CA GLY A 196 -7.81 9.29 -1.45
C GLY A 196 -8.36 8.24 -0.48
N SER A 197 -7.65 7.95 0.62
CA SER A 197 -8.08 7.00 1.65
C SER A 197 -9.30 7.48 2.44
N LEU A 198 -9.60 8.79 2.45
CA LEU A 198 -10.84 9.31 3.03
C LEU A 198 -12.05 8.96 2.14
N LEU A 199 -11.87 9.02 0.82
CA LEU A 199 -12.89 8.71 -0.20
C LEU A 199 -13.11 7.20 -0.38
N ILE A 200 -12.14 6.36 -0.02
CA ILE A 200 -12.27 4.90 -0.05
C ILE A 200 -13.43 4.45 0.84
N VAL A 201 -14.27 3.55 0.34
CA VAL A 201 -15.36 2.91 1.12
C VAL A 201 -14.81 1.70 1.87
N GLU A 202 -15.31 1.45 3.08
CA GLU A 202 -14.91 0.28 3.88
C GLU A 202 -15.25 -1.03 3.15
N THR A 203 -14.39 -2.04 3.30
CA THR A 203 -14.62 -3.34 2.67
C THR A 203 -15.83 -4.03 3.31
N PRO A 204 -16.69 -4.67 2.50
CA PRO A 204 -17.91 -5.31 3.01
C PRO A 204 -17.59 -6.43 4.02
N THR A 205 -16.49 -7.16 3.82
CA THR A 205 -15.99 -8.17 4.77
C THR A 205 -15.64 -7.56 6.12
N SER A 206 -14.97 -6.41 6.11
CA SER A 206 -14.60 -5.71 7.35
C SER A 206 -15.81 -5.14 8.10
N LEU A 207 -16.88 -4.77 7.40
CA LEU A 207 -18.13 -4.30 8.02
C LEU A 207 -18.90 -5.46 8.67
N ILE A 208 -18.95 -6.62 7.99
CA ILE A 208 -19.61 -7.82 8.49
C ILE A 208 -18.87 -8.37 9.73
N GLU A 209 -17.53 -8.44 9.69
CA GLU A 209 -16.72 -8.86 10.86
C GLU A 209 -16.90 -7.95 12.09
N ARG A 210 -17.31 -6.69 11.89
CA ARG A 210 -17.53 -5.71 12.96
C ARG A 210 -18.98 -5.66 13.44
N GLY A 211 -19.82 -6.61 13.02
CA GLY A 211 -21.24 -6.69 13.39
C GLY A 211 -22.14 -5.68 12.68
N LYS A 212 -21.63 -4.92 11.70
CA LYS A 212 -22.40 -3.96 10.89
C LYS A 212 -22.92 -4.62 9.61
N THR A 213 -23.72 -5.67 9.77
CA THR A 213 -24.17 -6.53 8.67
C THR A 213 -24.97 -5.76 7.61
N GLU A 214 -25.79 -4.78 8.01
CA GLU A 214 -26.58 -3.96 7.08
C GLU A 214 -25.73 -3.02 6.22
N GLU A 215 -24.73 -2.35 6.82
CA GLU A 215 -23.78 -1.50 6.08
C GLU A 215 -22.91 -2.35 5.16
N GLY A 216 -22.50 -3.55 5.60
CA GLY A 216 -21.74 -4.50 4.79
C GLY A 216 -22.53 -5.00 3.57
N ILE A 217 -23.83 -5.29 3.73
CA ILE A 217 -24.73 -5.65 2.63
C ILE A 217 -24.91 -4.47 1.67
N LYS A 218 -25.09 -3.24 2.17
CA LYS A 218 -25.16 -2.03 1.33
C LYS A 218 -23.86 -1.82 0.54
N ALA A 219 -22.71 -1.92 1.19
CA ALA A 219 -21.40 -1.81 0.53
C ALA A 219 -21.21 -2.91 -0.52
N LEU A 220 -21.65 -4.15 -0.25
CA LEU A 220 -21.58 -5.24 -1.22
C LEU A 220 -22.53 -5.03 -2.41
N LYS A 221 -23.75 -4.51 -2.18
CA LYS A 221 -24.70 -4.14 -3.24
C LYS A 221 -24.11 -3.06 -4.15
N THR A 222 -23.49 -2.02 -3.57
CA THR A 222 -22.84 -0.97 -4.36
C THR A 222 -21.60 -1.49 -5.10
N THR A 223 -20.81 -2.35 -4.48
CA THR A 223 -19.57 -2.88 -5.09
C THR A 223 -19.86 -3.86 -6.22
N ARG A 224 -20.84 -4.76 -6.05
CA ARG A 224 -21.18 -5.81 -7.04
C ARG A 224 -22.28 -5.42 -8.03
N GLY A 225 -23.08 -4.38 -7.75
CA GLY A 225 -24.11 -3.89 -8.66
C GLY A 225 -25.27 -4.87 -8.93
N VAL A 226 -25.52 -5.82 -8.01
CA VAL A 226 -26.60 -6.82 -8.09
C VAL A 226 -27.38 -6.83 -6.78
N GLU A 227 -28.71 -6.78 -6.84
CA GLU A 227 -29.60 -6.75 -5.65
C GLU A 227 -29.59 -8.05 -4.84
N ASP A 228 -29.26 -9.19 -5.47
CA ASP A 228 -29.28 -10.51 -4.84
C ASP A 228 -27.93 -10.92 -4.23
N VAL A 229 -27.68 -10.38 -3.04
CA VAL A 229 -26.46 -10.62 -2.25
C VAL A 229 -26.57 -11.80 -1.28
N GLN A 230 -27.76 -12.39 -1.14
CA GLN A 230 -28.03 -13.40 -0.10
C GLN A 230 -27.28 -14.74 -0.29
N LYS A 231 -26.73 -15.02 -1.49
CA LYS A 231 -26.02 -16.28 -1.77
C LYS A 231 -24.52 -16.29 -1.46
N SER A 232 -23.88 -15.15 -1.17
CA SER A 232 -22.44 -15.12 -0.86
C SER A 232 -22.08 -15.19 0.64
N MET A 233 -23.07 -15.22 1.53
CA MET A 233 -22.83 -15.40 2.99
C MET A 233 -22.68 -16.87 3.42
N ARG A 234 -22.65 -17.82 2.49
CA ARG A 234 -22.50 -19.26 2.78
C ARG A 234 -21.18 -19.77 2.21
N LYS A 235 -20.08 -19.44 2.87
CA LYS A 235 -18.84 -20.23 2.91
C LYS A 235 -18.14 -19.98 4.23
#